data_AF-A0AAD3DAL8-F1
#
_entry.id   AF-A0AAD3DAL8-F1
#
_cell.length_a   1.000
_cell.length_b   1.000
_cell.length_c   1.000
_cell.angle_alpha   90.00
_cell.angle_beta   90.00
_cell.angle_gamma   90.00
#
_symmetry.space_group_name_H-M   'P 1'
#
loop_
_entity.id
_entity.type
_entity.pdbx_description
1 polymer ?
#
loop_
_entity_poly.entity_id
_entity_poly.type
_entity_poly.pdbx_seq_one_letter_code
_entity_poly.pdbx_strand_id
1 'polypeptide(L)'
;MKIRGSTSIFILLGIIDYSLGFNTNIAKFHAKRNEFQIALSMAKKEDLPLISSQLNEAMKKCQPEFIKTCKVEVGVSPNGNRLGLIATDKMKKGDVALAIPYDDQIILTPELALDVYNGVLPTKYDGWTGDNGLLALLLLNEVAKTATNGSAGIAKPTRKADAANLISAWIKALPSPQEMKENNMHPFLYSEDDQETLQASSTKKVYRLLDDLEEDAAWLEERVWEADRQKFPASAELNGETYPCFNLEGFTWASALVASRSVFVDGSSRLIPVMDMANHDDIGANEVVGGTMGTFGTTKGAVVKTANGKTYEKGSEFLASYGPKSAAEYLLEHGFLPKASRSMQTSVAELTFEIDEEDRFRDDKLDILEFETYDNAPMEPVQSFDVLGTKDAFLLESVFRRDIWEFMSLPVSEPNERAVLETIASSCSKALAGMEGIEAPEDEDENSPQSLCAIVRESETKALSRTLEYVEREKEALDLKEYYQERRLKDLGLDSEWNPDESGSALGDDYDDDLSFGQTRAPGSLDW
;
A
#
# COMPACT_ATOMS: atom_id res chain seq x y z
N MET A 1 -12.60 -58.82 -26.10
CA MET A 1 -11.62 -59.57 -25.30
C MET A 1 -11.41 -58.75 -24.01
N LYS A 2 -12.34 -58.87 -23.06
CA LYS A 2 -12.38 -59.74 -21.86
C LYS A 2 -11.86 -59.02 -20.60
N ILE A 3 -12.84 -58.64 -19.80
CA ILE A 3 -12.85 -58.19 -18.40
C ILE A 3 -12.42 -59.33 -17.44
N ARG A 4 -11.87 -58.97 -16.27
CA ARG A 4 -12.05 -59.53 -14.88
C ARG A 4 -10.71 -59.51 -14.13
N GLY A 5 -10.60 -59.20 -12.83
CA GLY A 5 -11.59 -58.96 -11.78
C GLY A 5 -10.89 -58.72 -10.42
N SER A 6 -11.68 -58.19 -9.48
CA SER A 6 -11.41 -57.82 -8.09
C SER A 6 -10.74 -58.90 -7.21
N THR A 7 -9.95 -58.49 -6.21
CA THR A 7 -9.95 -59.11 -4.86
C THR A 7 -9.44 -58.11 -3.80
N SER A 8 -10.31 -57.73 -2.86
CA SER A 8 -9.96 -57.03 -1.62
C SER A 8 -9.35 -58.00 -0.61
N ILE A 9 -8.29 -57.58 0.10
CA ILE A 9 -7.76 -58.26 1.29
C ILE A 9 -7.83 -57.28 2.47
N PHE A 10 -8.66 -57.64 3.45
CA PHE A 10 -8.67 -57.07 4.79
C PHE A 10 -7.41 -57.55 5.53
N ILE A 11 -6.57 -56.63 6.00
CA ILE A 11 -5.57 -56.92 7.04
C ILE A 11 -5.97 -56.16 8.30
N LEU A 12 -6.45 -56.94 9.28
CA LEU A 12 -6.59 -56.55 10.68
C LEU A 12 -5.20 -56.23 11.21
N LEU A 13 -4.89 -54.94 11.43
CA LEU A 13 -3.73 -54.54 12.24
C LEU A 13 -4.23 -54.26 13.66
N GLY A 14 -3.85 -55.17 14.56
CA GLY A 14 -4.11 -55.06 15.98
C GLY A 14 -3.47 -53.81 16.57
N ILE A 15 -4.26 -53.09 17.35
CA ILE A 15 -3.85 -51.99 18.20
C ILE A 15 -2.86 -52.53 19.23
N ILE A 16 -1.57 -52.22 19.04
CA ILE A 16 -0.57 -52.23 20.10
C ILE A 16 -0.25 -50.77 20.39
N ASP A 17 -0.66 -50.36 21.58
CA ASP A 17 -0.53 -49.01 22.10
C ASP A 17 0.95 -48.62 22.29
N TYR A 18 1.47 -47.82 21.36
CA TYR A 18 2.78 -47.14 21.41
C TYR A 18 2.62 -45.62 21.61
N SER A 19 1.49 -45.14 22.15
CA SER A 19 1.15 -43.72 22.18
C SER A 19 1.89 -42.87 23.23
N LEU A 20 2.62 -43.47 24.18
CA LEU A 20 3.21 -42.71 25.30
C LEU A 20 4.70 -42.37 25.15
N GLY A 21 5.41 -42.95 24.16
CA GLY A 21 6.86 -42.77 23.99
C GLY A 21 7.31 -41.89 22.81
N PHE A 22 6.45 -41.69 21.80
CA PHE A 22 6.80 -40.94 20.58
C PHE A 22 6.53 -39.44 20.73
N ASN A 23 5.40 -39.05 21.34
CA ASN A 23 5.04 -37.65 21.55
C ASN A 23 6.02 -36.89 22.47
N THR A 24 6.59 -37.57 23.48
CA THR A 24 7.59 -36.94 24.36
C THR A 24 8.94 -36.72 23.69
N ASN A 25 9.29 -37.53 22.68
CA ASN A 25 10.53 -37.34 21.91
C ASN A 25 10.38 -36.29 20.81
N ILE A 26 9.21 -36.19 20.17
CA ILE A 26 8.90 -35.11 19.21
C ILE A 26 8.85 -33.76 19.96
N ALA A 27 8.14 -33.67 21.08
CA ALA A 27 8.09 -32.44 21.88
C ALA A 27 9.48 -32.01 22.39
N LYS A 28 10.33 -32.97 22.80
CA LYS A 28 11.73 -32.67 23.19
C LYS A 28 12.60 -32.26 22.00
N PHE A 29 12.34 -32.78 20.81
CA PHE A 29 13.04 -32.40 19.58
C PHE A 29 12.64 -31.00 19.11
N HIS A 30 11.34 -30.66 19.14
CA HIS A 30 10.85 -29.30 18.91
C HIS A 30 11.35 -28.31 19.96
N ALA A 31 11.35 -28.69 21.24
CA ALA A 31 11.90 -27.85 22.31
C ALA A 31 13.41 -27.59 22.12
N LYS A 32 14.20 -28.62 21.77
CA LYS A 32 15.63 -28.45 21.45
C LYS A 32 15.87 -27.66 20.17
N ARG A 33 15.03 -27.82 19.15
CA ARG A 33 15.09 -27.01 17.92
C ARG A 33 14.77 -25.56 18.22
N ASN A 34 13.77 -25.29 19.05
CA ASN A 34 13.45 -23.93 19.53
C ASN A 34 14.57 -23.37 20.40
N GLU A 35 15.15 -24.13 21.33
CA GLU A 35 16.30 -23.68 22.12
C GLU A 35 17.52 -23.37 21.23
N PHE A 36 17.75 -24.17 20.19
CA PHE A 36 18.85 -23.94 19.25
C PHE A 36 18.58 -22.74 18.32
N GLN A 37 17.35 -22.56 17.84
CA GLN A 37 16.91 -21.38 17.07
C GLN A 37 16.91 -20.10 17.92
N ILE A 38 16.52 -20.20 19.19
CA ILE A 38 16.62 -19.11 20.17
C ILE A 38 18.10 -18.78 20.43
N ALA A 39 18.97 -19.78 20.60
CA ALA A 39 20.41 -19.54 20.75
C ALA A 39 21.07 -18.96 19.48
N LEU A 40 20.64 -19.38 18.29
CA LEU A 40 21.13 -18.85 17.00
C LEU A 40 20.64 -17.40 16.76
N SER A 41 19.38 -17.12 17.06
CA SER A 41 18.81 -15.76 17.00
C SER A 41 19.39 -14.85 18.08
N MET A 42 19.76 -15.39 19.25
CA MET A 42 20.48 -14.65 20.29
C MET A 42 21.93 -14.36 19.89
N ALA A 43 22.62 -15.28 19.21
CA ALA A 43 23.97 -15.04 18.69
C ALA A 43 23.99 -13.98 17.56
N LYS A 44 22.95 -13.91 16.71
CA LYS A 44 22.78 -12.81 15.73
C LYS A 44 22.42 -11.46 16.37
N LYS A 45 21.76 -11.47 17.54
CA LYS A 45 21.42 -10.24 18.29
C LYS A 45 22.62 -9.54 18.93
N GLU A 46 23.78 -10.20 19.08
CA GLU A 46 24.97 -9.61 19.69
C GLU A 46 25.56 -8.44 18.88
N ASP A 47 25.26 -8.32 17.58
CA ASP A 47 25.78 -7.26 16.71
C ASP A 47 24.86 -6.02 16.62
N LEU A 48 23.57 -6.15 16.93
CA LEU A 48 22.61 -5.04 16.80
C LEU A 48 22.98 -3.79 17.66
N PRO A 49 23.47 -3.94 18.91
CA PRO A 49 23.96 -2.79 19.66
C PRO A 49 25.18 -2.11 19.04
N LEU A 50 26.07 -2.88 18.39
CA LEU A 50 27.24 -2.33 17.71
C LEU A 50 26.83 -1.58 16.44
N ILE A 51 25.96 -2.20 15.62
CA ILE A 51 25.39 -1.61 14.41
C ILE A 51 24.66 -0.30 14.74
N SER A 52 23.81 -0.30 15.78
CA SER A 52 23.09 0.91 16.20
C SER A 52 24.03 1.99 16.73
N SER A 53 25.08 1.62 17.48
CA SER A 53 26.12 2.55 17.93
C SER A 53 26.86 3.19 16.74
N GLN A 54 27.25 2.42 15.74
CA GLN A 54 27.92 2.92 14.53
C GLN A 54 27.02 3.89 13.74
N LEU A 55 25.74 3.55 13.58
CA LEU A 55 24.76 4.42 12.93
C LEU A 55 24.56 5.72 13.72
N ASN A 56 24.46 5.65 15.05
CA ASN A 56 24.35 6.83 15.90
C ASN A 56 25.58 7.73 15.85
N GLU A 57 26.78 7.16 15.75
CA GLU A 57 28.02 7.93 15.57
C GLU A 57 28.04 8.68 14.23
N ALA A 58 27.62 8.02 13.13
CA ALA A 58 27.52 8.65 11.82
C ALA A 58 26.41 9.73 11.80
N MET A 59 25.27 9.45 12.44
CA MET A 59 24.16 10.38 12.60
C MET A 59 24.61 11.65 13.33
N LYS A 60 25.32 11.54 14.46
CA LYS A 60 25.83 12.69 15.22
C LYS A 60 26.74 13.60 14.40
N LYS A 61 27.55 13.04 13.49
CA LYS A 61 28.41 13.82 12.59
C LYS A 61 27.61 14.54 11.50
N CYS A 62 26.52 13.94 11.02
CA CYS A 62 25.63 14.55 10.03
C CYS A 62 24.67 15.61 10.61
N GLN A 63 24.37 15.55 11.91
CA GLN A 63 23.37 16.41 12.55
C GLN A 63 23.51 17.92 12.23
N PRO A 64 24.69 18.54 12.32
CA PRO A 64 24.82 19.98 12.10
C PRO A 64 24.33 20.46 10.74
N GLU A 65 24.42 19.61 9.71
CA GLU A 65 24.06 19.96 8.34
C GLU A 65 22.71 19.37 7.93
N PHE A 66 22.53 18.07 8.15
CA PHE A 66 21.47 17.28 7.53
C PHE A 66 20.34 16.85 8.46
N ILE A 67 20.41 17.11 9.78
CA ILE A 67 19.34 16.73 10.72
C ILE A 67 19.04 17.92 11.64
N LYS A 68 17.92 18.61 11.42
CA LYS A 68 17.59 19.85 12.13
C LYS A 68 17.13 19.63 13.56
N THR A 69 16.48 18.51 13.85
CA THR A 69 16.03 18.15 15.19
C THR A 69 16.16 16.65 15.35
N CYS A 70 16.75 16.20 16.45
CA CYS A 70 16.96 14.80 16.75
C CYS A 70 16.86 14.62 18.28
N LYS A 71 15.72 14.13 18.76
CA LYS A 71 15.46 13.76 20.16
C LYS A 71 15.36 12.23 20.32
N VAL A 72 15.93 11.52 19.37
CA VAL A 72 15.93 10.07 19.26
C VAL A 72 17.31 9.59 18.85
N GLU A 73 17.60 8.33 19.14
CA GLU A 73 18.75 7.59 18.64
C GLU A 73 18.29 6.21 18.16
N VAL A 74 19.05 5.56 17.28
CA VAL A 74 18.73 4.20 16.86
C VAL A 74 19.18 3.23 17.95
N GLY A 75 18.31 2.32 18.37
CA GLY A 75 18.63 1.31 19.37
C GLY A 75 17.98 -0.03 19.06
N VAL A 76 18.30 -1.06 19.84
CA VAL A 76 17.58 -2.34 19.75
C VAL A 76 16.14 -2.11 20.21
N SER A 77 15.18 -2.51 19.38
CA SER A 77 13.76 -2.33 19.70
C SER A 77 13.39 -3.17 20.93
N PRO A 78 12.82 -2.58 22.00
CA PRO A 78 12.36 -3.32 23.16
C PRO A 78 11.17 -4.23 22.84
N ASN A 79 10.47 -3.98 21.73
CA ASN A 79 9.31 -4.75 21.27
C ASN A 79 9.68 -5.90 20.33
N GLY A 80 10.97 -6.13 20.06
CA GLY A 80 11.44 -7.25 19.24
C GLY A 80 11.58 -6.95 17.75
N ASN A 81 11.29 -5.73 17.30
CA ASN A 81 11.35 -5.30 15.89
C ASN A 81 12.77 -5.03 15.37
N ARG A 82 13.78 -5.77 15.86
CA ARG A 82 15.21 -5.56 15.57
C ARG A 82 15.74 -4.20 16.03
N LEU A 83 15.65 -3.16 15.20
CA LEU A 83 16.07 -1.79 15.53
C LEU A 83 14.85 -0.87 15.62
N GLY A 84 14.96 0.18 16.40
CA GLY A 84 13.91 1.18 16.62
C GLY A 84 14.48 2.54 16.98
N LEU A 85 13.66 3.59 16.91
CA LEU A 85 14.01 4.90 17.45
C LEU A 85 13.77 4.93 18.95
N ILE A 86 14.78 5.29 19.73
CA ILE A 86 14.74 5.38 21.20
C ILE A 86 14.84 6.84 21.61
N ALA A 87 13.90 7.31 22.43
CA ALA A 87 13.86 8.69 22.90
C ALA A 87 15.10 9.03 23.75
N THR A 88 15.86 10.05 23.36
CA THR A 88 17.03 10.51 24.13
C THR A 88 16.66 11.47 25.26
N ASP A 89 15.48 12.08 25.15
CA ASP A 89 14.92 13.05 26.08
C ASP A 89 13.42 12.81 26.27
N LYS A 90 12.87 13.41 27.33
CA LYS A 90 11.41 13.44 27.53
C LYS A 90 10.77 14.31 26.45
N MET A 91 9.78 13.76 25.75
CA MET A 91 9.02 14.45 24.71
C MET A 91 7.54 14.55 25.09
N LYS A 92 6.99 15.76 25.03
CA LYS A 92 5.58 16.04 25.28
C LYS A 92 4.79 16.00 23.98
N LYS A 93 3.47 16.08 24.08
CA LYS A 93 2.53 16.22 22.97
C LYS A 93 2.98 17.31 21.98
N GLY A 94 3.03 16.97 20.69
CA GLY A 94 3.36 17.88 19.60
C GLY A 94 4.86 18.17 19.44
N ASP A 95 5.72 17.61 20.30
CA ASP A 95 7.17 17.75 20.15
C ASP A 95 7.63 17.05 18.87
N VAL A 96 8.57 17.69 18.18
CA VAL A 96 9.32 17.09 17.07
C VAL A 96 10.33 16.09 17.64
N ALA A 97 10.21 14.83 17.24
CA ALA A 97 11.17 13.78 17.59
C ALA A 97 12.35 13.78 16.62
N LEU A 98 12.07 13.85 15.32
CA LEU A 98 13.08 13.89 14.26
C LEU A 98 12.60 14.78 13.10
N ALA A 99 13.51 15.61 12.56
CA ALA A 99 13.27 16.44 11.39
C ALA A 99 14.50 16.46 10.47
N ILE A 100 14.29 16.05 9.21
CA ILE A 100 15.33 15.88 8.20
C ILE A 100 14.95 16.71 6.96
N PRO A 101 15.73 17.76 6.59
CA PRO A 101 15.55 18.51 5.35
C PRO A 101 15.63 17.61 4.12
N TYR A 102 14.93 17.99 3.05
CA TYR A 102 15.13 17.34 1.75
C TYR A 102 16.51 17.67 1.21
N ASP A 103 17.36 16.65 1.13
CA ASP A 103 18.72 16.73 0.60
C ASP A 103 19.15 15.37 0.03
N ASP A 104 19.43 15.33 -1.27
CA ASP A 104 19.85 14.14 -2.03
C ASP A 104 21.19 13.55 -1.53
N GLN A 105 21.92 14.28 -0.68
CA GLN A 105 23.08 13.75 0.03
C GLN A 105 22.71 12.59 0.95
N ILE A 106 21.52 12.62 1.55
CA ILE A 106 21.12 11.62 2.55
C ILE A 106 19.73 11.01 2.32
N ILE A 107 18.89 11.58 1.46
CA ILE A 107 17.56 11.04 1.13
C ILE A 107 17.61 10.43 -0.27
N LEU A 108 16.94 9.29 -0.43
CA LEU A 108 16.80 8.61 -1.71
C LEU A 108 15.39 8.86 -2.25
N THR A 109 15.31 9.35 -3.49
CA THR A 109 14.05 9.61 -4.20
C THR A 109 14.09 9.02 -5.61
N PRO A 110 12.93 8.75 -6.24
CA PRO A 110 12.85 8.33 -7.63
C PRO A 110 13.56 9.29 -8.60
N GLU A 111 13.45 10.60 -8.39
CA GLU A 111 14.10 11.61 -9.22
C GLU A 111 15.63 11.55 -9.11
N LEU A 112 16.14 11.30 -7.90
CA LEU A 112 17.57 11.06 -7.69
C LEU A 112 18.03 9.80 -8.41
N ALA A 113 17.21 8.75 -8.47
CA ALA A 113 17.54 7.51 -9.19
C ALA A 113 17.76 7.81 -10.68
N LEU A 114 16.86 8.59 -11.29
CA LEU A 114 16.98 9.01 -12.68
C LEU A 114 18.24 9.84 -12.95
N ASP A 115 18.69 10.72 -12.03
CA ASP A 115 19.97 11.44 -12.19
C ASP A 115 21.20 10.53 -12.01
N VAL A 116 21.16 9.63 -11.03
CA VAL A 116 22.26 8.68 -10.77
C VAL A 116 22.45 7.77 -11.98
N TYR A 117 21.36 7.23 -12.51
CA TYR A 117 21.36 6.34 -13.67
C TYR A 117 21.28 7.07 -15.01
N ASN A 118 21.44 8.39 -15.04
CA ASN A 118 21.48 9.16 -16.28
C ASN A 118 22.62 8.67 -17.19
N GLY A 119 22.29 8.31 -18.42
CA GLY A 119 23.21 7.72 -19.39
C GLY A 119 23.46 6.22 -19.21
N VAL A 120 22.84 5.60 -18.20
CA VAL A 120 22.78 4.14 -18.00
C VAL A 120 21.40 3.63 -18.36
N LEU A 121 20.35 4.26 -17.82
CA LEU A 121 18.96 3.97 -18.16
C LEU A 121 18.50 4.83 -19.35
N PRO A 122 17.51 4.36 -20.14
CA PRO A 122 16.81 5.17 -21.13
C PRO A 122 16.20 6.44 -20.50
N THR A 123 16.12 7.52 -21.26
CA THR A 123 15.60 8.82 -20.80
C THR A 123 14.13 8.78 -20.33
N LYS A 124 13.39 7.75 -20.72
CA LYS A 124 12.01 7.48 -20.29
C LYS A 124 11.90 6.07 -19.70
N TYR A 125 12.89 5.67 -18.91
CA TYR A 125 12.77 4.44 -18.16
C TYR A 125 11.61 4.58 -17.19
N ASP A 126 10.61 3.75 -17.40
CA ASP A 126 9.42 3.61 -16.58
C ASP A 126 9.25 2.10 -16.40
N GLY A 127 9.77 1.59 -15.28
CA GLY A 127 9.73 0.17 -14.95
C GLY A 127 8.35 -0.23 -14.46
N TRP A 128 8.02 -1.51 -14.56
CA TRP A 128 6.74 -2.05 -14.06
C TRP A 128 6.53 -1.78 -12.57
N THR A 129 7.61 -1.76 -11.79
CA THR A 129 7.60 -1.45 -10.35
C THR A 129 7.62 0.05 -10.02
N GLY A 130 7.63 0.93 -11.02
CA GLY A 130 7.56 2.38 -10.88
C GLY A 130 8.60 2.98 -9.94
N ASP A 131 8.17 3.91 -9.09
CA ASP A 131 9.01 4.61 -8.10
C ASP A 131 9.72 3.65 -7.14
N ASN A 132 9.09 2.53 -6.78
CA ASN A 132 9.68 1.55 -5.88
C ASN A 132 10.88 0.86 -6.52
N GLY A 133 10.81 0.53 -7.81
CA GLY A 133 11.94 -0.01 -8.58
C GLY A 133 13.11 0.97 -8.67
N LEU A 134 12.83 2.25 -8.90
CA LEU A 134 13.84 3.30 -8.93
C LEU A 134 14.56 3.46 -7.58
N LEU A 135 13.82 3.42 -6.47
CA LEU A 135 14.39 3.42 -5.13
C LEU A 135 15.19 2.14 -4.84
N ALA A 136 14.73 0.97 -5.31
CA ALA A 136 15.44 -0.29 -5.17
C ALA A 136 16.78 -0.26 -5.92
N LEU A 137 16.82 0.32 -7.12
CA LEU A 137 18.05 0.55 -7.88
C LEU A 137 19.04 1.46 -7.15
N LEU A 138 18.57 2.53 -6.49
CA LEU A 138 19.42 3.36 -5.64
C LEU A 138 19.94 2.57 -4.44
N LEU A 139 19.09 1.77 -3.80
CA LEU A 139 19.48 0.96 -2.64
C LEU A 139 20.57 -0.05 -3.02
N LEU A 140 20.40 -0.78 -4.12
CA LEU A 140 21.43 -1.69 -4.66
C LEU A 140 22.73 -0.97 -4.98
N ASN A 141 22.65 0.23 -5.56
CA ASN A 141 23.81 1.07 -5.82
C ASN A 141 24.57 1.43 -4.53
N GLU A 142 23.87 1.82 -3.47
CA GLU A 142 24.49 2.14 -2.18
C GLU A 142 25.04 0.90 -1.45
N VAL A 143 24.42 -0.26 -1.62
CA VAL A 143 24.97 -1.56 -1.15
C VAL A 143 26.29 -1.87 -1.85
N ALA A 144 26.32 -1.81 -3.19
CA ALA A 144 27.54 -2.07 -3.96
C ALA A 144 28.67 -1.11 -3.61
N LYS A 145 28.37 0.20 -3.49
CA LYS A 145 29.35 1.21 -3.08
C LYS A 145 29.86 0.96 -1.67
N THR A 146 28.99 0.61 -0.74
CA THR A 146 29.36 0.37 0.66
C THR A 146 30.23 -0.88 0.80
N ALA A 147 29.87 -1.97 0.12
CA ALA A 147 30.61 -3.23 0.17
C ALA A 147 32.01 -3.13 -0.47
N THR A 148 32.13 -2.33 -1.53
CA THR A 148 33.36 -2.26 -2.35
C THR A 148 34.18 -1.00 -2.14
N ASN A 149 33.83 -0.20 -1.12
CA ASN A 149 34.40 1.13 -0.85
C ASN A 149 34.38 2.04 -2.11
N GLY A 150 33.28 1.97 -2.86
CA GLY A 150 33.00 2.78 -4.04
C GLY A 150 33.67 2.33 -5.34
N SER A 151 34.30 1.14 -5.38
CA SER A 151 34.86 0.60 -6.62
C SER A 151 33.82 -0.03 -7.55
N ALA A 152 32.68 -0.45 -7.02
CA ALA A 152 31.48 -0.85 -7.76
C ALA A 152 30.30 0.11 -7.50
N GLY A 153 29.29 0.00 -8.34
CA GLY A 153 28.16 0.94 -8.42
C GLY A 153 28.48 2.19 -9.24
N ILE A 154 27.45 3.00 -9.46
CA ILE A 154 27.58 4.34 -10.01
C ILE A 154 28.06 5.28 -8.91
N ALA A 155 29.14 6.03 -9.17
CA ALA A 155 29.74 6.93 -8.20
C ALA A 155 28.79 8.01 -7.66
N LYS A 156 27.75 8.37 -8.42
CA LYS A 156 26.70 9.32 -8.00
C LYS A 156 25.78 8.74 -6.91
N PRO A 157 25.07 9.62 -6.16
CA PRO A 157 25.36 11.04 -6.06
C PRO A 157 26.69 11.27 -5.34
N THR A 158 27.31 12.42 -5.63
CA THR A 158 28.56 12.80 -4.96
C THR A 158 28.24 13.33 -3.58
N ARG A 159 28.65 12.59 -2.55
CA ARG A 159 28.35 12.93 -1.16
C ARG A 159 29.53 13.56 -0.43
N LYS A 160 29.22 14.44 0.53
CA LYS A 160 30.17 14.85 1.56
C LYS A 160 30.54 13.64 2.42
N ALA A 161 31.74 13.68 3.01
CA ALA A 161 32.28 12.56 3.77
C ALA A 161 31.32 12.10 4.90
N ASP A 162 30.74 13.03 5.65
CA ASP A 162 29.81 12.67 6.73
C ASP A 162 28.51 12.05 6.21
N ALA A 163 27.93 12.59 5.12
CA ALA A 163 26.75 12.02 4.47
C ALA A 163 27.02 10.62 3.90
N ALA A 164 28.17 10.42 3.25
CA ALA A 164 28.60 9.11 2.76
C ALA A 164 28.75 8.09 3.91
N ASN A 165 29.34 8.52 5.03
CA ASN A 165 29.48 7.69 6.23
C ASN A 165 28.11 7.34 6.83
N LEU A 166 27.15 8.28 6.84
CA LEU A 166 25.79 8.02 7.32
C LEU A 166 25.08 6.99 6.44
N ILE A 167 25.10 7.17 5.12
CA ILE A 167 24.49 6.20 4.19
C ILE A 167 25.14 4.82 4.36
N SER A 168 26.47 4.74 4.42
CA SER A 168 27.18 3.48 4.62
C SER A 168 26.79 2.80 5.94
N ALA A 169 26.66 3.55 7.03
CA ALA A 169 26.24 3.02 8.32
C ALA A 169 24.76 2.59 8.31
N TRP A 170 23.90 3.34 7.61
CA TRP A 170 22.48 3.00 7.45
C TRP A 170 22.31 1.72 6.63
N ILE A 171 23.02 1.57 5.51
CA ILE A 171 23.01 0.34 4.70
C ILE A 171 23.40 -0.88 5.54
N LYS A 172 24.44 -0.77 6.38
CA LYS A 172 24.84 -1.85 7.30
C LYS A 172 23.81 -2.12 8.40
N ALA A 173 22.97 -1.14 8.70
CA ALA A 173 21.91 -1.27 9.69
C ALA A 173 20.60 -1.82 9.12
N LEU A 174 20.46 -1.99 7.81
CA LEU A 174 19.28 -2.64 7.23
C LEU A 174 19.28 -4.15 7.53
N PRO A 175 18.09 -4.79 7.59
CA PRO A 175 18.00 -6.25 7.64
C PRO A 175 18.70 -6.91 6.45
N SER A 176 19.49 -7.95 6.70
CA SER A 176 20.17 -8.66 5.61
C SER A 176 19.18 -9.49 4.78
N PRO A 177 19.50 -9.82 3.52
CA PRO A 177 18.67 -10.69 2.69
C PRO A 177 18.37 -12.03 3.38
N GLN A 178 19.40 -12.62 4.01
CA GLN A 178 19.24 -13.86 4.76
C GLN A 178 18.35 -13.66 6.00
N GLU A 179 18.55 -12.57 6.75
CA GLU A 179 17.69 -12.24 7.90
C GLU A 179 16.22 -12.08 7.50
N MET A 180 15.93 -11.39 6.39
CA MET A 180 14.56 -11.20 5.91
C MET A 180 13.90 -12.50 5.45
N LYS A 181 14.64 -13.37 4.77
CA LYS A 181 14.14 -14.68 4.32
C LYS A 181 13.91 -15.64 5.48
N GLU A 182 14.89 -15.78 6.39
CA GLU A 182 14.79 -16.72 7.52
C GLU A 182 13.67 -16.38 8.50
N ASN A 183 13.35 -15.09 8.64
CA ASN A 183 12.31 -14.62 9.56
C ASN A 183 10.99 -14.26 8.86
N ASN A 184 10.82 -14.60 7.57
CA ASN A 184 9.63 -14.27 6.79
C ASN A 184 9.18 -12.81 6.94
N MET A 185 10.12 -11.87 6.77
CA MET A 185 9.87 -10.45 7.08
C MET A 185 9.04 -9.73 6.01
N HIS A 186 8.90 -10.27 4.80
CA HIS A 186 8.15 -9.63 3.72
C HIS A 186 7.62 -10.65 2.70
N PRO A 187 6.37 -10.52 2.18
CA PRO A 187 5.78 -11.47 1.24
C PRO A 187 6.57 -11.70 -0.05
N PHE A 188 7.29 -10.68 -0.53
CA PHE A 188 8.17 -10.81 -1.70
C PHE A 188 9.28 -11.85 -1.53
N LEU A 189 9.60 -12.21 -0.28
CA LEU A 189 10.67 -13.13 0.07
C LEU A 189 10.16 -14.44 0.70
N TYR A 190 8.84 -14.63 0.72
CA TYR A 190 8.21 -15.87 1.19
C TYR A 190 8.54 -17.05 0.26
N SER A 191 8.30 -18.27 0.76
CA SER A 191 8.35 -19.45 -0.09
C SER A 191 7.23 -19.42 -1.14
N GLU A 192 7.39 -20.14 -2.25
CA GLU A 192 6.36 -20.21 -3.29
C GLU A 192 5.00 -20.70 -2.73
N ASP A 193 5.03 -21.70 -1.83
CA ASP A 193 3.83 -22.23 -1.16
C ASP A 193 3.12 -21.14 -0.32
N ASP A 194 3.88 -20.31 0.39
CA ASP A 194 3.36 -19.21 1.20
C ASP A 194 2.82 -18.08 0.31
N GLN A 195 3.48 -17.80 -0.82
CA GLN A 195 3.02 -16.82 -1.81
C GLN A 195 1.72 -17.26 -2.49
N GLU A 196 1.58 -18.55 -2.83
CA GLU A 196 0.34 -19.13 -3.34
C GLU A 196 -0.79 -19.01 -2.31
N THR A 197 -0.47 -19.27 -1.03
CA THR A 197 -1.43 -19.09 0.07
C THR A 197 -1.90 -17.64 0.18
N LEU A 198 -0.98 -16.67 0.10
CA LEU A 198 -1.31 -15.25 0.11
C LEU A 198 -2.16 -14.84 -1.11
N GLN A 199 -1.79 -15.31 -2.29
CA GLN A 199 -2.50 -15.07 -3.54
C GLN A 199 -3.96 -15.55 -3.48
N ALA A 200 -4.21 -16.69 -2.84
CA ALA A 200 -5.55 -17.22 -2.63
C ALA A 200 -6.30 -16.47 -1.50
N SER A 201 -5.58 -15.93 -0.52
CA SER A 201 -6.16 -15.38 0.71
C SER A 201 -6.63 -13.92 0.62
N SER A 202 -6.16 -13.17 -0.38
CA SER A 202 -6.48 -11.75 -0.54
C SER A 202 -7.08 -11.45 -1.92
N THR A 203 -7.97 -10.46 -1.97
CA THR A 203 -8.45 -9.78 -3.19
C THR A 203 -7.33 -8.96 -3.83
N LYS A 204 -6.39 -8.46 -3.02
CA LYS A 204 -5.18 -7.78 -3.48
C LYS A 204 -4.10 -8.82 -3.81
N LYS A 205 -4.00 -9.15 -5.09
CA LYS A 205 -3.17 -10.27 -5.60
C LYS A 205 -1.68 -9.93 -5.56
N VAL A 206 -0.88 -10.79 -4.93
CA VAL A 206 0.59 -10.63 -4.81
C VAL A 206 1.31 -10.96 -6.12
N TYR A 207 0.80 -11.89 -6.93
CA TYR A 207 1.50 -12.36 -8.13
C TYR A 207 1.77 -11.25 -9.15
N ARG A 208 0.86 -10.30 -9.33
CA ARG A 208 1.11 -9.16 -10.23
C ARG A 208 2.37 -8.38 -9.82
N LEU A 209 2.56 -8.17 -8.51
CA LEU A 209 3.74 -7.47 -8.00
C LEU A 209 5.02 -8.29 -8.18
N LEU A 210 4.94 -9.62 -8.07
CA LEU A 210 6.08 -10.51 -8.30
C LEU A 210 6.45 -10.57 -9.78
N ASP A 211 5.46 -10.67 -10.67
CA ASP A 211 5.64 -10.64 -12.11
C ASP A 211 6.30 -9.32 -12.54
N ASP A 212 5.79 -8.18 -12.05
CA ASP A 212 6.37 -6.85 -12.31
C ASP A 212 7.85 -6.77 -11.86
N LEU A 213 8.20 -7.37 -10.70
CA LEU A 213 9.58 -7.44 -10.20
C LEU A 213 10.48 -8.31 -11.09
N GLU A 214 9.97 -9.46 -11.54
CA GLU A 214 10.70 -10.37 -12.43
C GLU A 214 10.94 -9.76 -13.81
N GLU A 215 9.93 -9.11 -14.39
CA GLU A 215 10.02 -8.43 -15.68
C GLU A 215 11.03 -7.26 -15.64
N ASP A 216 10.96 -6.41 -14.61
CA ASP A 216 11.94 -5.32 -14.42
C ASP A 216 13.35 -5.87 -14.23
N ALA A 217 13.55 -6.85 -13.35
CA ALA A 217 14.86 -7.41 -13.09
C ALA A 217 15.46 -8.11 -14.32
N ALA A 218 14.66 -8.85 -15.08
CA ALA A 218 15.10 -9.50 -16.31
C ALA A 218 15.52 -8.46 -17.36
N TRP A 219 14.74 -7.39 -17.51
CA TRP A 219 15.08 -6.29 -18.40
C TRP A 219 16.38 -5.60 -17.99
N LEU A 220 16.55 -5.29 -16.69
CA LEU A 220 17.74 -4.64 -16.14
C LEU A 220 18.98 -5.53 -16.26
N GLU A 221 18.84 -6.83 -16.03
CA GLU A 221 19.89 -7.82 -16.20
C GLU A 221 20.43 -7.82 -17.64
N GLU A 222 19.55 -7.98 -18.63
CA GLU A 222 19.92 -8.04 -20.05
C GLU A 222 20.50 -6.72 -20.56
N ARG A 223 19.93 -5.59 -20.14
CA ARG A 223 20.19 -4.26 -20.76
C ARG A 223 21.25 -3.45 -20.02
N VAL A 224 21.43 -3.69 -18.72
CA VAL A 224 22.23 -2.81 -17.84
C VAL A 224 23.28 -3.59 -17.08
N TRP A 225 22.91 -4.61 -16.32
CA TRP A 225 23.81 -5.23 -15.34
C TRP A 225 24.82 -6.19 -15.98
N GLU A 226 24.42 -7.06 -16.91
CA GLU A 226 25.35 -7.96 -17.60
C GLU A 226 26.39 -7.20 -18.44
N ALA A 227 26.02 -6.02 -18.95
CA ALA A 227 26.89 -5.20 -19.79
C ALA A 227 28.17 -4.74 -19.06
N ASP A 228 28.13 -4.61 -17.72
CA ASP A 228 29.28 -4.22 -16.91
C ASP A 228 29.20 -4.79 -15.49
N ARG A 229 29.64 -6.04 -15.32
CA ARG A 229 29.67 -6.73 -14.01
C ARG A 229 30.73 -6.20 -13.03
N GLN A 230 31.69 -5.40 -13.50
CA GLN A 230 32.61 -4.72 -12.57
C GLN A 230 31.89 -3.57 -11.87
N LYS A 231 31.06 -2.83 -12.63
CA LYS A 231 30.22 -1.77 -12.09
C LYS A 231 28.96 -2.30 -11.41
N PHE A 232 28.35 -3.36 -11.92
CA PHE A 232 27.11 -3.96 -11.43
C PHE A 232 27.32 -5.43 -11.00
N PRO A 233 28.04 -5.66 -9.89
CA PRO A 233 28.30 -7.02 -9.43
C PRO A 233 27.01 -7.73 -9.00
N ALA A 234 26.88 -9.02 -9.34
CA ALA A 234 25.71 -9.82 -8.96
C ALA A 234 25.61 -10.07 -7.45
N SER A 235 26.74 -9.96 -6.73
CA SER A 235 26.80 -10.11 -5.28
C SER A 235 27.82 -9.15 -4.66
N ALA A 236 27.65 -8.84 -3.38
CA ALA A 236 28.51 -7.93 -2.63
C ALA A 236 28.75 -8.44 -1.21
N GLU A 237 29.97 -8.29 -0.67
CA GLU A 237 30.30 -8.71 0.70
C GLU A 237 30.06 -7.56 1.68
N LEU A 238 29.14 -7.74 2.62
CA LEU A 238 28.79 -6.73 3.61
C LEU A 238 28.54 -7.39 4.97
N ASN A 239 29.06 -6.80 6.05
CA ASN A 239 28.94 -7.34 7.41
C ASN A 239 29.39 -8.81 7.58
N GLY A 240 30.27 -9.29 6.68
CA GLY A 240 30.72 -10.69 6.70
C GLY A 240 29.74 -11.69 6.08
N GLU A 241 28.67 -11.20 5.42
CA GLU A 241 27.71 -11.98 4.65
C GLU A 241 27.78 -11.60 3.17
N THR A 242 27.46 -12.57 2.30
CA THR A 242 27.30 -12.34 0.86
C THR A 242 25.87 -11.87 0.58
N TYR A 243 25.73 -10.64 0.08
CA TYR A 243 24.46 -10.06 -0.32
C TYR A 243 24.24 -10.30 -1.82
N PRO A 244 23.09 -10.83 -2.27
CA PRO A 244 22.65 -10.64 -3.65
C PRO A 244 22.53 -9.14 -3.95
N CYS A 245 22.93 -8.73 -5.15
CA CYS A 245 23.00 -7.31 -5.52
C CYS A 245 22.30 -7.05 -6.87
N PHE A 246 23.04 -6.80 -7.95
CA PHE A 246 22.45 -6.53 -9.26
C PHE A 246 22.03 -7.82 -9.98
N ASN A 247 20.98 -8.47 -9.46
CA ASN A 247 20.28 -9.61 -10.02
C ASN A 247 18.84 -9.66 -9.47
N LEU A 248 18.01 -10.61 -9.93
CA LEU A 248 16.63 -10.76 -9.46
C LEU A 248 16.52 -10.84 -7.92
N GLU A 249 17.29 -11.72 -7.28
CA GLU A 249 17.22 -11.91 -5.83
C GLU A 249 17.53 -10.62 -5.04
N GLY A 250 18.55 -9.86 -5.48
CA GLY A 250 18.92 -8.61 -4.86
C GLY A 250 17.90 -7.51 -5.12
N PHE A 251 17.34 -7.45 -6.32
CA PHE A 251 16.28 -6.52 -6.67
C PHE A 251 15.00 -6.79 -5.87
N THR A 252 14.56 -8.05 -5.75
CA THR A 252 13.42 -8.43 -4.91
C THR A 252 13.63 -8.07 -3.44
N TRP A 253 14.82 -8.31 -2.89
CA TRP A 253 15.18 -7.89 -1.53
C TRP A 253 15.15 -6.37 -1.35
N ALA A 254 15.76 -5.64 -2.29
CA ALA A 254 15.77 -4.18 -2.25
C ALA A 254 14.35 -3.60 -2.35
N SER A 255 13.51 -4.14 -3.22
CA SER A 255 12.10 -3.76 -3.36
C SER A 255 11.29 -4.06 -2.10
N ALA A 256 11.54 -5.19 -1.42
CA ALA A 256 10.91 -5.49 -0.13
C ALA A 256 11.32 -4.48 0.96
N LEU A 257 12.58 -4.04 0.98
CA LEU A 257 13.02 -2.97 1.88
C LEU A 257 12.39 -1.63 1.54
N VAL A 258 12.30 -1.28 0.25
CA VAL A 258 11.67 -0.04 -0.20
C VAL A 258 10.19 -0.02 0.18
N ALA A 259 9.45 -1.08 -0.14
CA ALA A 259 8.02 -1.19 0.20
C ALA A 259 7.80 -1.01 1.71
N SER A 260 8.62 -1.66 2.54
CA SER A 260 8.44 -1.64 3.98
C SER A 260 8.92 -0.38 4.70
N ARG A 261 9.76 0.45 4.06
CA ARG A 261 10.47 1.57 4.72
C ARG A 261 10.29 2.93 4.07
N SER A 262 9.83 2.97 2.81
CA SER A 262 9.59 4.24 2.13
C SER A 262 8.40 4.96 2.74
N VAL A 263 8.45 6.29 2.73
CA VAL A 263 7.36 7.15 3.19
C VAL A 263 6.89 8.03 2.04
N PHE A 264 5.58 8.09 1.84
CA PHE A 264 4.97 8.99 0.86
C PHE A 264 4.66 10.33 1.51
N VAL A 265 5.41 11.36 1.15
CA VAL A 265 5.27 12.71 1.68
C VAL A 265 5.36 13.71 0.55
N ASP A 266 4.67 14.85 0.61
CA ASP A 266 4.75 15.90 -0.43
C ASP A 266 4.66 15.38 -1.88
N GLY A 267 3.80 14.38 -2.13
CA GLY A 267 3.53 13.82 -3.46
C GLY A 267 4.59 12.90 -4.06
N SER A 268 5.53 12.37 -3.27
CA SER A 268 6.58 11.45 -3.79
C SER A 268 7.03 10.44 -2.71
N SER A 269 7.40 9.24 -3.15
CA SER A 269 7.94 8.18 -2.28
C SER A 269 9.41 8.45 -1.96
N ARG A 270 9.81 8.29 -0.69
CA ARG A 270 11.17 8.57 -0.23
C ARG A 270 11.66 7.52 0.76
N LEU A 271 12.91 7.10 0.59
CA LEU A 271 13.65 6.45 1.66
C LEU A 271 14.42 7.53 2.42
N ILE A 272 14.10 7.66 3.71
CA ILE A 272 14.68 8.67 4.59
C ILE A 272 15.48 7.95 5.70
N PRO A 273 16.78 7.71 5.47
CA PRO A 273 17.66 7.05 6.44
C PRO A 273 17.50 7.59 7.85
N VAL A 274 17.51 6.68 8.83
CA VAL A 274 17.25 6.92 10.26
C VAL A 274 15.78 7.12 10.56
N MET A 275 15.05 7.93 9.79
CA MET A 275 13.61 8.12 10.02
C MET A 275 12.82 6.84 9.76
N ASP A 276 13.26 6.03 8.80
CA ASP A 276 12.76 4.69 8.48
C ASP A 276 12.98 3.64 9.59
N MET A 277 13.68 3.99 10.67
CA MET A 277 13.86 3.12 11.85
C MET A 277 12.72 3.28 12.87
N ALA A 278 11.77 4.19 12.65
CA ALA A 278 10.60 4.33 13.51
C ALA A 278 9.66 3.13 13.32
N ASN A 279 9.41 2.34 14.36
CA ASN A 279 8.47 1.23 14.29
C ASN A 279 7.01 1.70 14.37
N HIS A 280 6.10 0.86 13.90
CA HIS A 280 4.68 1.15 13.78
C HIS A 280 3.91 1.08 15.11
N ASP A 281 2.92 1.97 15.28
CA ASP A 281 1.83 1.86 16.26
C ASP A 281 0.55 2.56 15.75
N ASP A 282 -0.56 1.82 15.66
CA ASP A 282 -1.86 2.37 15.29
C ASP A 282 -2.43 3.32 16.36
N ILE A 283 -1.97 3.24 17.61
CA ILE A 283 -2.57 3.94 18.75
C ILE A 283 -1.69 5.10 19.21
N GLY A 284 -2.12 6.30 18.84
CA GLY A 284 -1.52 7.54 19.32
C GLY A 284 -0.09 7.74 18.83
N ALA A 285 0.21 7.31 17.60
CA ALA A 285 1.38 7.75 16.85
C ALA A 285 0.93 8.65 15.69
N ASN A 286 1.80 9.55 15.25
CA ASN A 286 1.58 10.33 14.05
C ASN A 286 2.36 9.72 12.89
N GLU A 287 1.86 9.92 11.69
CA GLU A 287 2.58 9.65 10.46
C GLU A 287 3.77 10.61 10.29
N VAL A 288 4.72 10.20 9.46
CA VAL A 288 5.74 11.12 8.93
C VAL A 288 5.03 12.10 7.99
N VAL A 289 5.25 13.39 8.19
CA VAL A 289 4.65 14.43 7.36
C VAL A 289 5.71 15.26 6.68
N GLY A 290 5.43 15.61 5.41
CA GLY A 290 6.14 16.69 4.73
C GLY A 290 5.83 18.03 5.38
N GLY A 291 6.80 18.93 5.40
CA GLY A 291 6.58 20.25 5.95
C GLY A 291 7.78 21.17 5.91
N THR A 292 7.56 22.37 6.41
CA THR A 292 8.61 23.37 6.57
C THR A 292 9.21 23.34 7.97
N MET A 293 10.54 23.41 8.06
CA MET A 293 11.32 23.39 9.30
C MET A 293 12.27 24.59 9.40
N GLY A 294 12.80 24.79 10.61
CA GLY A 294 13.66 25.92 10.99
C GLY A 294 12.88 27.12 11.53
N THR A 295 13.59 28.05 12.17
CA THR A 295 13.04 29.21 12.90
C THR A 295 12.14 30.11 12.03
N PHE A 296 12.29 30.06 10.71
CA PHE A 296 11.52 30.85 9.75
C PHE A 296 10.64 29.99 8.81
N GLY A 297 10.61 28.66 8.97
CA GLY A 297 9.78 27.78 8.15
C GLY A 297 10.10 27.81 6.65
N THR A 298 11.36 28.01 6.27
CA THR A 298 11.77 28.11 4.85
C THR A 298 12.35 26.81 4.29
N THR A 299 12.83 25.90 5.14
CA THR A 299 13.45 24.65 4.70
C THR A 299 12.39 23.57 4.60
N LYS A 300 12.20 22.94 3.44
CA LYS A 300 11.30 21.78 3.31
C LYS A 300 12.00 20.50 3.77
N GLY A 301 11.24 19.56 4.31
CA GLY A 301 11.72 18.22 4.64
C GLY A 301 10.66 17.39 5.33
N ALA A 302 11.06 16.22 5.82
CA ALA A 302 10.20 15.32 6.55
C ALA A 302 10.32 15.53 8.07
N VAL A 303 9.20 15.41 8.77
CA VAL A 303 9.11 15.57 10.22
C VAL A 303 8.23 14.48 10.81
N VAL A 304 8.68 13.90 11.92
CA VAL A 304 7.85 13.03 12.75
C VAL A 304 7.72 13.63 14.16
N LYS A 305 6.47 13.69 14.64
CA LYS A 305 6.09 14.35 15.90
C LYS A 305 5.39 13.38 16.82
N THR A 306 5.45 13.62 18.12
CA THR A 306 4.61 12.91 19.10
C THR A 306 3.12 13.19 18.84
N ALA A 307 2.29 12.16 18.94
CA ALA A 307 0.86 12.33 18.72
C ALA A 307 0.14 13.05 19.87
N ASN A 308 -1.11 13.41 19.58
CA ASN A 308 -2.00 14.01 20.56
C ASN A 308 -2.26 13.05 21.73
N GLY A 309 -1.69 13.34 22.90
CA GLY A 309 -1.92 12.58 24.13
C GLY A 309 -0.82 11.58 24.50
N LYS A 310 0.22 11.40 23.67
CA LYS A 310 1.37 10.54 23.99
C LYS A 310 2.54 11.37 24.51
N THR A 311 3.14 10.91 25.60
CA THR A 311 4.39 11.46 26.16
C THR A 311 5.41 10.34 26.13
N TYR A 312 6.61 10.63 25.67
CA TYR A 312 7.71 9.67 25.65
C TYR A 312 8.69 10.03 26.77
N GLU A 313 9.06 9.05 27.58
CA GLU A 313 10.15 9.18 28.54
C GLU A 313 11.48 8.83 27.89
N LYS A 314 12.57 9.36 28.43
CA LYS A 314 13.91 9.00 27.96
C LYS A 314 14.12 7.48 28.06
N GLY A 315 14.61 6.87 26.99
CA GLY A 315 14.84 5.43 26.87
C GLY A 315 13.62 4.64 26.37
N SER A 316 12.45 5.27 26.20
CA SER A 316 11.30 4.60 25.57
C SER A 316 11.43 4.58 24.05
N GLU A 317 10.88 3.55 23.41
CA GLU A 317 10.80 3.49 21.95
C GLU A 317 9.79 4.50 21.43
N PHE A 318 10.23 5.31 20.47
CA PHE A 318 9.41 6.21 19.70
C PHE A 318 8.78 5.46 18.53
N LEU A 319 7.46 5.52 18.44
CA LEU A 319 6.67 4.84 17.41
C LEU A 319 5.99 5.87 16.50
N ALA A 320 5.88 5.53 15.22
CA ALA A 320 5.19 6.30 14.18
C ALA A 320 3.98 5.52 13.66
N SER A 321 3.00 6.23 13.09
CA SER A 321 1.95 5.55 12.31
C SER A 321 2.46 5.37 10.87
N TYR A 322 2.13 4.24 10.26
CA TYR A 322 2.43 3.97 8.83
C TYR A 322 1.26 4.36 7.91
N GLY A 323 0.22 4.98 8.49
CA GLY A 323 -0.96 5.43 7.79
C GLY A 323 -2.15 4.47 7.92
N PRO A 324 -3.36 4.93 7.57
CA PRO A 324 -4.54 4.09 7.56
C PRO A 324 -4.45 3.09 6.39
N LYS A 325 -4.09 1.84 6.68
CA LYS A 325 -3.97 0.76 5.71
C LYS A 325 -4.88 -0.41 6.08
N SER A 326 -5.37 -1.10 5.06
CA SER A 326 -6.05 -2.39 5.20
C SER A 326 -5.10 -3.48 5.69
N ALA A 327 -5.64 -4.61 6.15
CA ALA A 327 -4.82 -5.77 6.51
C ALA A 327 -3.95 -6.25 5.32
N ALA A 328 -4.54 -6.33 4.12
CA ALA A 328 -3.83 -6.74 2.92
C ALA A 328 -2.65 -5.79 2.61
N GLU A 329 -2.87 -4.47 2.69
CA GLU A 329 -1.82 -3.47 2.48
C GLU A 329 -0.71 -3.56 3.51
N TYR A 330 -1.04 -3.69 4.80
CA TYR A 330 -0.02 -3.86 5.84
C TYR A 330 0.85 -5.09 5.59
N LEU A 331 0.24 -6.22 5.21
CA LEU A 331 0.99 -7.42 4.91
C LEU A 331 1.85 -7.26 3.65
N LEU A 332 1.28 -6.75 2.56
CA LEU A 332 1.97 -6.64 1.27
C LEU A 332 3.07 -5.58 1.26
N GLU A 333 2.91 -4.49 2.01
CA GLU A 333 3.88 -3.39 2.03
C GLU A 333 4.90 -3.54 3.16
N HIS A 334 4.49 -4.05 4.33
CA HIS A 334 5.35 -4.05 5.52
C HIS A 334 5.65 -5.45 6.09
N GLY A 335 4.96 -6.50 5.63
CA GLY A 335 5.20 -7.88 6.06
C GLY A 335 4.73 -8.22 7.48
N PHE A 336 3.87 -7.40 8.08
CA PHE A 336 3.23 -7.69 9.36
C PHE A 336 1.79 -7.18 9.38
N LEU A 337 1.01 -7.61 10.37
CA LEU A 337 -0.33 -7.09 10.62
C LEU A 337 -0.39 -6.49 12.02
N PRO A 338 -0.72 -5.20 12.17
CA PRO A 338 -0.88 -4.64 13.49
C PRO A 338 -2.16 -5.18 14.15
N LYS A 339 -2.23 -5.04 15.47
CA LYS A 339 -3.37 -5.56 16.24
C LYS A 339 -4.70 -4.92 15.82
N ALA A 340 -4.69 -3.66 15.36
CA ALA A 340 -5.91 -3.01 14.90
C ALA A 340 -6.45 -3.62 13.60
N SER A 341 -5.63 -4.25 12.76
CA SER A 341 -6.08 -4.94 11.54
C SER A 341 -6.93 -6.18 11.81
N ARG A 342 -6.94 -6.67 13.06
CA ARG A 342 -7.84 -7.74 13.52
C ARG A 342 -9.22 -7.22 13.94
N SER A 343 -9.42 -5.90 13.97
CA SER A 343 -10.70 -5.26 14.32
C SER A 343 -11.63 -5.16 13.12
N MET A 344 -12.94 -5.26 13.35
CA MET A 344 -13.96 -5.09 12.30
C MET A 344 -13.98 -3.68 11.69
N GLN A 345 -13.47 -2.67 12.40
CA GLN A 345 -13.47 -1.28 11.93
C GLN A 345 -12.47 -1.00 10.80
N THR A 346 -11.49 -1.89 10.61
CA THR A 346 -10.40 -1.75 9.64
C THR A 346 -10.49 -2.80 8.53
N SER A 347 -11.57 -3.57 8.48
CA SER A 347 -11.82 -4.56 7.44
C SER A 347 -12.16 -3.90 6.11
N VAL A 348 -11.32 -4.17 5.12
CA VAL A 348 -11.41 -3.63 3.75
C VAL A 348 -11.13 -4.79 2.79
N ALA A 349 -11.85 -4.83 1.67
CA ALA A 349 -11.60 -5.72 0.55
C ALA A 349 -11.66 -4.91 -0.75
N GLU A 350 -10.88 -5.31 -1.75
CA GLU A 350 -10.81 -4.61 -3.04
C GLU A 350 -11.79 -5.23 -4.04
N LEU A 351 -12.54 -4.38 -4.74
CA LEU A 351 -13.33 -4.74 -5.91
C LEU A 351 -12.86 -3.88 -7.08
N THR A 352 -12.44 -4.53 -8.16
CA THR A 352 -12.01 -3.86 -9.39
C THR A 352 -13.13 -3.89 -10.41
N PHE A 353 -13.42 -2.74 -11.00
CA PHE A 353 -14.39 -2.59 -12.07
C PHE A 353 -13.68 -2.04 -13.31
N GLU A 354 -14.02 -2.57 -14.47
CA GLU A 354 -13.50 -2.13 -15.76
C GLU A 354 -14.64 -2.01 -16.78
N ILE A 355 -14.45 -1.15 -17.79
CA ILE A 355 -15.36 -1.09 -18.93
C ILE A 355 -14.97 -2.21 -19.89
N ASP A 356 -15.94 -3.06 -20.22
CA ASP A 356 -15.78 -4.14 -21.19
C ASP A 356 -15.30 -3.58 -22.54
N GLU A 357 -14.28 -4.21 -23.13
CA GLU A 357 -13.74 -3.84 -24.44
C GLU A 357 -14.79 -3.93 -25.55
N GLU A 358 -15.76 -4.82 -25.39
CA GLU A 358 -16.84 -5.04 -26.35
C GLU A 358 -18.08 -4.16 -26.08
N ASP A 359 -18.03 -3.26 -25.09
CA ASP A 359 -19.12 -2.31 -24.84
C ASP A 359 -19.28 -1.35 -26.03
N ARG A 360 -20.46 -1.34 -26.64
CA ARG A 360 -20.81 -0.45 -27.75
C ARG A 360 -20.57 1.03 -27.43
N PHE A 361 -20.70 1.42 -26.16
CA PHE A 361 -20.54 2.78 -25.66
C PHE A 361 -19.19 3.01 -24.96
N ARG A 362 -18.22 2.11 -25.15
CA ARG A 362 -16.93 2.15 -24.48
C ARG A 362 -16.22 3.50 -24.61
N ASP A 363 -16.10 4.03 -25.82
CA ASP A 363 -15.37 5.28 -26.07
C ASP A 363 -16.01 6.47 -25.34
N ASP A 364 -17.34 6.58 -25.37
CA ASP A 364 -18.06 7.65 -24.67
C ASP A 364 -17.93 7.55 -23.15
N LYS A 365 -17.98 6.32 -22.61
CA LYS A 365 -17.81 6.04 -21.17
C LYS A 365 -16.38 6.32 -20.70
N LEU A 366 -15.38 5.90 -21.48
CA LEU A 366 -13.98 6.19 -21.18
C LEU A 366 -13.71 7.69 -21.19
N ASP A 367 -14.21 8.43 -22.19
CA ASP A 367 -14.05 9.88 -22.21
C ASP A 367 -14.65 10.51 -20.93
N ILE A 368 -15.69 9.93 -20.31
CA ILE A 368 -16.34 10.52 -19.11
C ILE A 368 -15.46 10.27 -17.90
N LEU A 369 -15.03 9.01 -17.75
CA LEU A 369 -14.12 8.63 -16.69
C LEU A 369 -12.83 9.43 -16.78
N GLU A 370 -12.23 9.54 -17.97
CA GLU A 370 -11.02 10.32 -18.19
C GLU A 370 -11.25 11.80 -17.83
N PHE A 371 -12.30 12.44 -18.35
CA PHE A 371 -12.59 13.85 -18.10
C PHE A 371 -12.66 14.21 -16.61
N GLU A 372 -13.31 13.37 -15.80
CA GLU A 372 -13.47 13.62 -14.35
C GLU A 372 -12.28 13.10 -13.51
N THR A 373 -11.52 12.13 -14.00
CA THR A 373 -10.35 11.58 -13.28
C THR A 373 -9.03 12.29 -13.63
N TYR A 374 -9.00 13.15 -14.66
CA TYR A 374 -7.80 13.89 -15.09
C TYR A 374 -7.16 14.76 -13.99
N ASP A 375 -7.92 15.19 -12.97
CA ASP A 375 -7.40 16.01 -11.86
C ASP A 375 -6.87 15.19 -10.67
N ASN A 376 -6.67 13.87 -10.81
CA ASN A 376 -6.22 12.97 -9.73
C ASN A 376 -7.12 13.02 -8.47
N ALA A 377 -8.38 13.43 -8.61
CA ALA A 377 -9.34 13.34 -7.52
C ALA A 377 -9.67 11.86 -7.30
N PRO A 378 -9.44 11.30 -6.10
CA PRO A 378 -9.85 9.93 -5.82
C PRO A 378 -11.37 9.83 -6.01
N MET A 379 -11.81 8.84 -6.77
CA MET A 379 -13.23 8.49 -6.85
C MET A 379 -13.74 8.22 -5.43
N GLU A 380 -14.78 8.93 -4.98
CA GLU A 380 -15.38 8.64 -3.67
C GLU A 380 -16.00 7.23 -3.69
N PRO A 381 -15.90 6.44 -2.60
CA PRO A 381 -16.40 5.05 -2.55
C PRO A 381 -17.92 4.88 -2.79
N VAL A 382 -18.67 5.98 -2.86
CA VAL A 382 -20.12 6.03 -3.07
C VAL A 382 -20.46 6.39 -4.53
N GLN A 383 -19.48 6.53 -5.41
CA GLN A 383 -19.75 6.80 -6.81
C GLN A 383 -20.36 5.57 -7.48
N SER A 384 -21.61 5.73 -7.90
CA SER A 384 -22.36 4.77 -8.70
C SER A 384 -21.57 4.48 -9.98
N PHE A 385 -20.98 3.30 -10.09
CA PHE A 385 -20.51 2.77 -11.36
C PHE A 385 -21.73 2.43 -12.20
N ASP A 386 -22.27 3.43 -12.90
CA ASP A 386 -23.46 3.24 -13.71
C ASP A 386 -23.11 2.47 -14.98
N VAL A 387 -23.61 1.25 -15.04
CA VAL A 387 -23.62 0.44 -16.26
C VAL A 387 -24.72 1.00 -17.16
N LEU A 388 -24.51 2.20 -17.72
CA LEU A 388 -25.46 2.85 -18.61
C LEU A 388 -25.84 1.88 -19.73
N GLY A 389 -27.04 1.34 -19.63
CA GLY A 389 -27.62 0.43 -20.59
C GLY A 389 -28.18 1.19 -21.78
N THR A 390 -28.66 0.47 -22.79
CA THR A 390 -29.18 1.07 -24.03
C THR A 390 -30.32 2.08 -23.83
N LYS A 391 -31.04 2.01 -22.70
CA LYS A 391 -32.15 2.93 -22.40
C LYS A 391 -31.69 4.27 -21.82
N ASP A 392 -30.57 4.27 -21.11
CA ASP A 392 -30.02 5.45 -20.43
C ASP A 392 -28.83 6.04 -21.19
N ALA A 393 -28.43 5.42 -22.31
CA ALA A 393 -27.36 5.86 -23.20
C ALA A 393 -27.56 7.29 -23.75
N PHE A 394 -28.77 7.85 -23.70
CA PHE A 394 -28.99 9.26 -24.06
C PHE A 394 -28.21 10.23 -23.16
N LEU A 395 -27.82 9.81 -21.95
CA LEU A 395 -26.97 10.59 -21.05
C LEU A 395 -25.54 10.73 -21.57
N LEU A 396 -25.10 9.87 -22.49
CA LEU A 396 -23.78 9.92 -23.11
C LEU A 396 -23.67 10.98 -24.21
N GLU A 397 -24.80 11.55 -24.64
CA GLU A 397 -24.85 12.57 -25.67
C GLU A 397 -24.08 13.84 -25.25
N SER A 398 -23.49 14.55 -26.23
CA SER A 398 -22.63 15.71 -25.98
C SER A 398 -23.29 16.84 -25.18
N VAL A 399 -24.62 16.92 -25.15
CA VAL A 399 -25.37 17.92 -24.40
C VAL A 399 -25.24 17.73 -22.89
N PHE A 400 -25.04 16.51 -22.40
CA PHE A 400 -24.93 16.20 -20.98
C PHE A 400 -23.48 16.13 -20.51
N ARG A 401 -22.50 16.26 -21.41
CA ARG A 401 -21.08 16.02 -21.13
C ARG A 401 -20.54 16.72 -19.88
N ARG A 402 -21.01 17.94 -19.61
CA ARG A 402 -20.57 18.77 -18.48
C ARG A 402 -21.22 18.42 -17.15
N ASP A 403 -22.40 17.82 -17.19
CA ASP A 403 -23.27 17.60 -16.02
C ASP A 403 -23.51 16.10 -15.78
N ILE A 404 -22.97 15.22 -16.64
CA ILE A 404 -23.27 13.80 -16.61
C ILE A 404 -22.83 13.15 -15.29
N TRP A 405 -21.69 13.59 -14.74
CA TRP A 405 -21.21 13.10 -13.46
C TRP A 405 -22.15 13.45 -12.32
N GLU A 406 -22.71 14.66 -12.32
CA GLU A 406 -23.74 15.07 -11.35
C GLU A 406 -24.97 14.16 -11.48
N PHE A 407 -25.39 13.82 -12.70
CA PHE A 407 -26.52 12.92 -12.91
C PHE A 407 -26.25 11.48 -12.47
N MET A 408 -25.05 10.95 -12.68
CA MET A 408 -24.62 9.60 -12.27
C MET A 408 -24.25 9.50 -10.79
N SER A 409 -23.99 10.62 -10.11
CA SER A 409 -23.81 10.66 -8.66
C SER A 409 -25.10 10.32 -7.88
N LEU A 410 -26.23 10.28 -8.59
CA LEU A 410 -27.54 9.90 -8.09
C LEU A 410 -28.12 8.77 -8.96
N PRO A 411 -29.06 7.96 -8.44
CA PRO A 411 -29.64 6.85 -9.21
C PRO A 411 -30.18 7.27 -10.58
N VAL A 412 -29.74 6.61 -11.66
CA VAL A 412 -30.14 6.96 -13.03
C VAL A 412 -31.51 6.39 -13.38
N SER A 413 -31.65 5.07 -13.32
CA SER A 413 -32.89 4.34 -13.60
C SER A 413 -32.96 3.05 -12.78
N GLU A 414 -34.17 2.58 -12.44
CA GLU A 414 -34.33 1.32 -11.68
C GLU A 414 -33.64 0.13 -12.38
N PRO A 415 -33.75 -0.07 -13.71
CA PRO A 415 -33.02 -1.14 -14.39
C PRO A 415 -31.50 -1.00 -14.30
N ASN A 416 -30.97 0.22 -14.38
CA ASN A 416 -29.54 0.48 -14.23
C ASN A 416 -29.05 0.14 -12.81
N GLU A 417 -29.70 0.68 -11.78
CA GLU A 417 -29.35 0.40 -10.39
C GLU A 417 -29.42 -1.08 -10.06
N ARG A 418 -30.48 -1.77 -10.53
CA ARG A 418 -30.62 -3.21 -10.34
C ARG A 418 -29.46 -3.98 -10.96
N ALA A 419 -29.03 -3.62 -12.18
CA ALA A 419 -27.91 -4.27 -12.86
C ALA A 419 -26.58 -4.05 -12.12
N VAL A 420 -26.34 -2.83 -11.61
CA VAL A 420 -25.16 -2.51 -10.79
C VAL A 420 -25.15 -3.35 -9.51
N LEU A 421 -26.25 -3.34 -8.75
CA LEU A 421 -26.37 -4.09 -7.51
C LEU A 421 -26.26 -5.62 -7.73
N GLU A 422 -26.82 -6.16 -8.81
CA GLU A 422 -26.65 -7.57 -9.17
C GLU A 422 -25.20 -7.91 -9.50
N THR A 423 -24.50 -7.02 -10.22
CA THR A 423 -23.09 -7.18 -10.57
C THR A 423 -22.20 -7.17 -9.33
N ILE A 424 -22.41 -6.21 -8.41
CA ILE A 424 -21.67 -6.14 -7.14
C ILE A 424 -21.95 -7.38 -6.29
N ALA A 425 -23.22 -7.76 -6.12
CA ALA A 425 -23.60 -8.95 -5.33
C ALA A 425 -22.99 -10.24 -5.90
N SER A 426 -23.02 -10.41 -7.23
CA SER A 426 -22.40 -11.54 -7.91
C SER A 426 -20.89 -11.57 -7.70
N SER A 427 -20.23 -10.42 -7.79
CA SER A 427 -18.78 -10.29 -7.60
C SER A 427 -18.38 -10.61 -6.15
N CYS A 428 -19.10 -10.06 -5.16
CA CYS A 428 -18.89 -10.39 -3.75
C CYS A 428 -19.08 -11.89 -3.49
N SER A 429 -20.15 -12.49 -4.03
CA SER A 429 -20.44 -13.91 -3.85
C SER A 429 -19.37 -14.82 -4.49
N LYS A 430 -18.87 -14.46 -5.68
CA LYS A 430 -17.75 -15.16 -6.33
C LYS A 430 -16.46 -15.04 -5.51
N ALA A 431 -16.15 -13.85 -5.00
CA ALA A 431 -14.97 -13.60 -4.18
C ALA A 431 -15.03 -14.40 -2.87
N LEU A 432 -16.18 -14.39 -2.18
CA LEU A 432 -16.42 -15.16 -0.96
C LEU A 432 -16.26 -16.67 -1.20
N ALA A 433 -16.84 -17.20 -2.28
CA ALA A 433 -16.70 -18.61 -2.63
C ALA A 433 -15.24 -19.02 -2.90
N GLY A 434 -14.42 -18.10 -3.43
CA GLY A 434 -12.98 -18.32 -3.60
C GLY A 434 -12.17 -18.35 -2.30
N MET A 435 -12.71 -17.80 -1.21
CA MET A 435 -12.06 -17.76 0.11
C MET A 435 -12.44 -18.93 1.02
N GLU A 436 -13.46 -19.72 0.66
CA GLU A 436 -13.91 -20.90 1.41
C GLU A 436 -12.89 -22.05 1.34
N GLY A 437 -12.59 -22.67 2.50
CA GLY A 437 -11.86 -23.95 2.57
C GLY A 437 -10.41 -23.92 3.07
N ILE A 438 -9.87 -22.74 3.40
CA ILE A 438 -8.54 -22.64 4.01
C ILE A 438 -8.76 -22.43 5.52
N GLU A 439 -8.37 -23.34 6.40
CA GLU A 439 -8.53 -23.10 7.86
C GLU A 439 -7.26 -22.45 8.41
N ALA A 440 -7.42 -21.54 9.39
CA ALA A 440 -6.28 -21.02 10.11
C ALA A 440 -5.67 -22.18 10.92
N PRO A 441 -4.36 -22.45 10.78
CA PRO A 441 -3.73 -23.50 11.57
C PRO A 441 -3.82 -23.16 13.06
N GLU A 442 -4.45 -24.03 13.87
CA GLU A 442 -4.67 -23.80 15.31
C GLU A 442 -3.36 -23.81 16.14
N ASP A 443 -2.28 -24.38 15.60
CA ASP A 443 -1.02 -24.68 16.29
C ASP A 443 0.21 -23.90 15.76
N GLU A 444 0.03 -22.89 14.91
CA GLU A 444 1.14 -22.13 14.31
C GLU A 444 1.45 -20.81 15.03
N ASP A 445 2.67 -20.30 14.81
CA ASP A 445 3.09 -18.97 15.29
C ASP A 445 2.12 -17.90 14.75
N GLU A 446 1.70 -16.97 15.61
CA GLU A 446 0.80 -15.86 15.25
C GLU A 446 1.37 -14.97 14.14
N ASN A 447 2.70 -14.98 13.96
CA ASN A 447 3.40 -14.21 12.93
C ASN A 447 3.88 -15.08 11.75
N SER A 448 3.44 -16.34 11.65
CA SER A 448 3.72 -17.15 10.46
C SER A 448 3.00 -16.57 9.23
N PRO A 449 3.54 -16.74 8.01
CA PRO A 449 2.86 -16.37 6.77
C PRO A 449 1.41 -16.86 6.69
N GLN A 450 1.16 -18.11 7.09
CA GLN A 450 -0.15 -18.75 7.10
C GLN A 450 -1.12 -18.03 8.05
N SER A 451 -0.69 -17.76 9.29
CA SER A 451 -1.49 -17.01 10.26
C SER A 451 -1.84 -15.61 9.76
N LEU A 452 -0.87 -14.91 9.17
CA LEU A 452 -1.09 -13.57 8.60
C LEU A 452 -2.08 -13.62 7.43
N CYS A 453 -1.93 -14.58 6.52
CA CYS A 453 -2.86 -14.79 5.40
C CYS A 453 -4.27 -15.11 5.89
N ALA A 454 -4.42 -15.91 6.95
CA ALA A 454 -5.70 -16.21 7.54
C ALA A 454 -6.40 -14.97 8.12
N ILE A 455 -5.64 -14.08 8.77
CA ILE A 455 -6.17 -12.81 9.30
C ILE A 455 -6.61 -11.88 8.15
N VAL A 456 -5.81 -11.75 7.09
CA VAL A 456 -6.18 -10.94 5.91
C VAL A 456 -7.50 -11.44 5.33
N ARG A 457 -7.59 -12.75 5.10
CA ARG A 457 -8.79 -13.39 4.54
C ARG A 457 -10.01 -13.24 5.43
N GLU A 458 -9.86 -13.38 6.75
CA GLU A 458 -10.96 -13.15 7.69
C GLU A 458 -11.44 -11.69 7.61
N SER A 459 -10.51 -10.74 7.53
CA SER A 459 -10.83 -9.32 7.41
C SER A 459 -11.56 -9.00 6.10
N GLU A 460 -11.09 -9.53 4.97
CA GLU A 460 -11.72 -9.33 3.67
C GLU A 460 -13.06 -10.04 3.55
N THR A 461 -13.19 -11.26 4.07
CA THR A 461 -14.45 -12.01 4.12
C THR A 461 -15.52 -11.21 4.86
N LYS A 462 -15.16 -10.58 5.99
CA LYS A 462 -16.06 -9.69 6.75
C LYS A 462 -16.47 -8.48 5.92
N ALA A 463 -15.53 -7.83 5.23
CA ALA A 463 -15.81 -6.67 4.38
C ALA A 463 -16.77 -7.05 3.23
N LEU A 464 -16.48 -8.13 2.51
CA LEU A 464 -17.31 -8.63 1.40
C LEU A 464 -18.71 -9.04 1.85
N SER A 465 -18.82 -9.73 3.00
CA SER A 465 -20.12 -10.14 3.56
C SER A 465 -20.98 -8.92 3.91
N ARG A 466 -20.39 -7.89 4.54
CA ARG A 466 -21.10 -6.65 4.88
C ARG A 466 -21.53 -5.89 3.62
N THR A 467 -20.68 -5.85 2.60
CA THR A 467 -21.04 -5.24 1.31
C THR A 467 -22.19 -6.00 0.65
N LEU A 468 -22.17 -7.33 0.68
CA LEU A 468 -23.26 -8.15 0.16
C LEU A 468 -24.58 -7.89 0.90
N GLU A 469 -24.57 -7.86 2.24
CA GLU A 469 -25.75 -7.52 3.05
C GLU A 469 -26.26 -6.10 2.79
N TYR A 470 -25.36 -5.14 2.53
CA TYR A 470 -25.74 -3.79 2.14
C TYR A 470 -26.43 -3.77 0.78
N VAL A 471 -25.82 -4.40 -0.23
CA VAL A 471 -26.33 -4.46 -1.60
C VAL A 471 -27.68 -5.17 -1.68
N GLU A 472 -27.87 -6.27 -0.94
CA GLU A 472 -29.16 -6.97 -0.92
C GLU A 472 -30.27 -6.10 -0.28
N ARG A 473 -29.97 -5.32 0.76
CA ARG A 473 -30.93 -4.34 1.31
C ARG A 473 -31.23 -3.22 0.33
N GLU A 474 -30.22 -2.72 -0.40
CA GLU A 474 -30.41 -1.71 -1.43
C GLU A 474 -31.29 -2.22 -2.58
N LYS A 475 -31.20 -3.50 -2.94
CA LYS A 475 -32.08 -4.14 -3.95
C LYS A 475 -33.55 -4.14 -3.52
N GLU A 476 -33.82 -4.35 -2.23
CA GLU A 476 -35.17 -4.32 -1.67
C GLU A 476 -35.77 -2.92 -1.63
N ALA A 477 -34.93 -1.87 -1.62
CA ALA A 477 -35.32 -0.47 -1.53
C ALA A 477 -35.28 0.29 -2.86
N LEU A 478 -35.15 -0.41 -3.99
CA LEU A 478 -35.06 0.22 -5.33
C LEU A 478 -36.28 1.08 -5.68
N ASP A 479 -37.47 0.70 -5.22
CA ASP A 479 -38.71 1.46 -5.46
C ASP A 479 -38.81 2.75 -4.63
N LEU A 480 -37.96 2.91 -3.61
CA LEU A 480 -37.89 4.10 -2.77
C LEU A 480 -36.91 5.15 -3.29
N LYS A 481 -36.10 4.80 -4.31
CA LYS A 481 -35.11 5.70 -4.89
C LYS A 481 -35.77 6.65 -5.89
N GLU A 482 -35.31 7.90 -5.89
CA GLU A 482 -35.73 8.89 -6.86
C GLU A 482 -34.80 8.88 -8.08
N TYR A 483 -35.34 8.59 -9.25
CA TYR A 483 -34.56 8.41 -10.49
C TYR A 483 -34.48 9.67 -11.36
N TYR A 484 -33.60 9.66 -12.36
CA TYR A 484 -33.36 10.82 -13.25
C TYR A 484 -34.66 11.43 -13.80
N GLN A 485 -35.57 10.59 -14.32
CA GLN A 485 -36.82 11.07 -14.91
C GLN A 485 -37.74 11.74 -13.86
N GLU A 486 -37.79 11.22 -12.64
CA GLU A 486 -38.59 11.77 -11.55
C GLU A 486 -38.03 13.12 -11.08
N ARG A 487 -36.71 13.22 -10.92
CA ARG A 487 -36.02 14.48 -10.59
C ARG A 487 -36.32 15.56 -11.63
N ARG A 488 -36.20 15.22 -12.92
CA ARG A 488 -36.50 16.13 -14.03
C ARG A 488 -37.96 16.59 -14.06
N LEU A 489 -38.90 15.73 -13.68
CA LEU A 489 -40.31 16.12 -13.61
C LEU A 489 -40.62 17.05 -12.44
N LYS A 490 -39.93 16.91 -11.30
CA LYS A 490 -40.08 17.86 -10.17
C LYS A 490 -39.54 19.24 -10.50
N ASP A 491 -38.44 19.32 -11.25
CA ASP A 491 -37.88 20.59 -11.72
C ASP A 491 -38.83 21.38 -12.64
N LEU A 492 -39.82 20.71 -13.25
CA LEU A 492 -40.85 21.39 -14.05
C LEU A 492 -41.84 22.21 -13.20
N GLY A 493 -41.79 22.11 -11.87
CA GLY A 493 -42.60 22.93 -10.98
C GLY A 493 -44.11 22.70 -11.14
N LEU A 494 -44.53 21.51 -11.57
CA LEU A 494 -45.96 21.16 -11.71
C LEU A 494 -46.71 21.18 -10.36
N ASP A 495 -45.96 21.15 -9.26
CA ASP A 495 -46.44 21.26 -7.89
C ASP A 495 -46.46 22.71 -7.36
N SER A 496 -46.05 23.70 -8.17
CA SER A 496 -46.20 25.10 -7.81
C SER A 496 -47.67 25.50 -7.87
N GLU A 497 -48.18 26.14 -6.81
CA GLU A 497 -49.54 26.69 -6.80
C GLU A 497 -49.67 27.64 -7.99
N TRP A 498 -50.51 27.29 -8.96
CA TRP A 498 -50.85 28.17 -10.06
C TRP A 498 -51.44 29.45 -9.48
N ASN A 499 -50.64 30.51 -9.40
CA ASN A 499 -51.07 31.79 -8.87
C ASN A 499 -51.76 32.57 -9.99
N PRO A 500 -53.09 32.77 -9.96
CA PRO A 500 -53.81 33.46 -11.02
C PRO A 500 -53.34 34.91 -11.18
N ASP A 501 -52.79 35.47 -10.11
CA ASP A 501 -52.38 36.88 -10.01
C ASP A 501 -51.13 37.22 -10.83
N GLU A 502 -50.30 36.25 -11.23
CA GLU A 502 -49.17 36.48 -12.14
C GLU A 502 -49.55 36.38 -13.63
N SER A 503 -50.72 35.81 -13.96
CA SER A 503 -51.20 35.70 -15.35
C SER A 503 -52.23 36.77 -15.74
N GLY A 504 -52.68 37.58 -14.77
CA GLY A 504 -53.83 38.49 -14.93
C GLY A 504 -53.56 39.99 -14.85
N SER A 505 -52.33 40.45 -14.57
CA SER A 505 -52.04 41.89 -14.40
C SER A 505 -51.17 42.52 -15.50
N ALA A 506 -51.13 41.95 -16.70
CA ALA A 506 -50.43 42.50 -17.87
C ALA A 506 -51.36 43.31 -18.81
N LEU A 507 -52.36 44.00 -18.26
CA LEU A 507 -53.12 45.04 -18.96
C LEU A 507 -53.16 46.29 -18.09
N GLY A 508 -52.00 46.93 -17.95
CA GLY A 508 -51.82 48.24 -17.36
C GLY A 508 -50.63 48.91 -18.06
N ASP A 509 -50.94 49.56 -19.18
CA ASP A 509 -50.18 50.59 -19.90
C ASP A 509 -48.74 50.86 -19.41
N ASP A 510 -47.76 50.23 -20.04
CA ASP A 510 -46.57 50.94 -20.53
C ASP A 510 -45.88 50.09 -21.62
N TYR A 511 -45.59 50.74 -22.73
CA TYR A 511 -44.87 50.18 -23.88
C TYR A 511 -43.40 50.00 -23.51
N ASP A 512 -42.90 48.76 -23.60
CA ASP A 512 -41.51 48.51 -23.96
C ASP A 512 -41.46 47.30 -24.92
N ASP A 513 -41.05 47.59 -26.15
CA ASP A 513 -40.69 46.63 -27.19
C ASP A 513 -39.43 45.86 -26.73
N ASP A 514 -39.57 44.58 -26.36
CA ASP A 514 -38.55 43.52 -26.58
C ASP A 514 -38.95 42.16 -25.94
N LEU A 515 -40.03 41.54 -26.44
CA LEU A 515 -40.29 40.12 -26.18
C LEU A 515 -40.06 39.30 -27.45
N SER A 516 -38.80 38.92 -27.69
CA SER A 516 -38.46 37.87 -28.64
C SER A 516 -38.83 36.50 -28.06
N PHE A 517 -39.68 35.76 -28.76
CA PHE A 517 -39.93 34.33 -28.56
C PHE A 517 -38.59 33.56 -28.58
N GLY A 518 -38.22 32.90 -27.47
CA GLY A 518 -37.14 31.91 -27.46
C GLY A 518 -36.04 32.04 -26.41
N GLN A 519 -36.33 32.43 -25.16
CA GLN A 519 -35.35 32.28 -24.07
C GLN A 519 -35.73 31.14 -23.12
N THR A 520 -35.02 30.02 -23.25
CA THR A 520 -34.82 29.01 -22.22
C THR A 520 -34.21 29.67 -20.98
N ARG A 521 -34.85 29.54 -19.81
CA ARG A 521 -34.23 29.89 -18.54
C ARG A 521 -33.04 28.96 -18.31
N ALA A 522 -31.85 29.53 -18.12
CA ALA A 522 -30.71 28.80 -17.59
C ALA A 522 -31.01 28.37 -16.14
N PRO A 523 -30.74 27.11 -15.76
CA PRO A 523 -30.83 26.68 -14.37
C PRO A 523 -29.58 27.16 -13.64
N GLY A 524 -29.76 27.93 -12.56
CA GLY A 524 -28.65 28.37 -11.71
C GLY A 524 -28.75 29.82 -11.25
N SER A 525 -29.70 30.11 -10.35
CA SER A 525 -29.52 31.18 -9.38
C SER A 525 -30.09 30.72 -8.03
N LEU A 526 -29.26 29.97 -7.30
CA LEU A 526 -29.38 29.85 -5.86
C LEU A 526 -28.84 31.15 -5.26
N ASP A 527 -29.73 31.99 -4.76
CA ASP A 527 -29.40 32.98 -3.74
C ASP A 527 -29.97 32.47 -2.41
N TRP A 528 -29.12 32.57 -1.39
CA TRP A 528 -29.21 32.21 0.05
C TRP A 528 -29.04 30.74 0.46
#